data_AF-A0AAD7FVP4-F1
#
_entry.id   AF-A0AAD7FVP4-F1
#
_cell.length_a   1.000
_cell.length_b   1.000
_cell.length_c   1.000
_cell.angle_alpha   90.00
_cell.angle_beta   90.00
_cell.angle_gamma   90.00
#
_symmetry.space_group_name_H-M   'P 1'
#
loop_
_entity.id
_entity.type
_entity.pdbx_description
1 polymer ?
#
loop_
_entity_poly.entity_id
_entity_poly.type
_entity_poly.pdbx_seq_one_letter_code
_entity_poly.pdbx_strand_id
1 'polypeptide(L)'
;CQGTNFTDSQFLCGDVRLGPDILPATGPVATLLTNYHRLGGLCPGDFLAKWTFPNGSYKFPPFDGFQLSTSDMPIEGNQLLLPGMRLDRFGSERGRFLAPADTPFSQRSLPPSSLGPPAVYHVYQVEKDLTALSGEIAGWFGQPGQGTQYFVNMTIRDLLDAEILVEVEN
;
A
#
# COMPACT_ATOMS: atom_id res chain seq x y z
N CYS A 1 2.31 -18.74 -15.83
CA CYS A 1 3.57 -18.06 -15.50
C CYS A 1 4.40 -17.66 -16.73
N GLN A 2 3.84 -17.66 -17.94
CA GLN A 2 4.55 -17.08 -19.09
C GLN A 2 4.75 -15.57 -18.87
N GLY A 3 5.92 -15.04 -19.23
CA GLY A 3 6.26 -13.63 -19.08
C GLY A 3 6.72 -13.20 -17.67
N THR A 4 6.95 -14.14 -16.75
CA THR A 4 7.51 -13.88 -15.42
C THR A 4 8.97 -14.35 -15.33
N ASN A 5 9.71 -13.85 -14.35
CA ASN A 5 11.06 -14.33 -14.05
C ASN A 5 11.02 -15.24 -12.81
N PHE A 6 11.26 -16.53 -12.99
CA PHE A 6 11.26 -17.47 -11.86
C PHE A 6 12.60 -17.37 -11.12
N THR A 7 12.58 -16.78 -9.93
CA THR A 7 13.75 -16.60 -9.07
C THR A 7 13.64 -17.33 -7.74
N ASP A 8 12.43 -17.41 -7.16
CA ASP A 8 12.20 -18.00 -5.83
C ASP A 8 10.74 -18.46 -5.70
N SER A 9 10.53 -19.74 -5.37
CA SER A 9 9.20 -20.35 -5.24
C SER A 9 8.35 -19.77 -4.11
N GLN A 10 8.91 -18.95 -3.21
CA GLN A 10 8.13 -18.22 -2.22
C GLN A 10 7.22 -17.15 -2.82
N PHE A 11 7.41 -16.80 -4.10
CA PHE A 11 6.60 -15.82 -4.82
C PHE A 11 5.74 -16.47 -5.90
N LEU A 12 4.60 -15.85 -6.21
CA LEU A 12 3.73 -16.34 -7.27
C LEU A 12 4.48 -16.39 -8.60
N CYS A 13 4.45 -17.54 -9.27
CA CYS A 13 5.22 -17.79 -10.49
C CYS A 13 6.74 -17.59 -10.35
N GLY A 14 7.25 -17.65 -9.12
CA GLY A 14 8.65 -17.47 -8.80
C GLY A 14 9.14 -16.02 -8.79
N ASP A 15 8.29 -15.03 -9.07
CA ASP A 15 8.70 -13.65 -9.35
C ASP A 15 8.34 -12.73 -8.18
N VAL A 16 9.35 -12.15 -7.52
CA VAL A 16 9.20 -11.30 -6.31
C VAL A 16 8.19 -10.17 -6.47
N ARG A 17 8.03 -9.65 -7.68
CA ARG A 17 7.06 -8.58 -7.98
C ARG A 17 5.64 -9.07 -7.71
N LEU A 18 5.33 -10.32 -8.02
CA LEU A 18 3.99 -10.88 -7.88
C LEU A 18 3.57 -11.21 -6.44
N GLY A 19 4.38 -10.85 -5.45
CA GLY A 19 4.08 -11.08 -4.04
C GLY A 19 4.18 -12.57 -3.66
N PRO A 20 3.87 -12.92 -2.39
CA PRO A 20 4.10 -14.26 -1.87
C PRO A 20 3.20 -15.26 -2.59
N ASP A 21 3.67 -16.47 -2.86
CA ASP A 21 2.88 -17.50 -3.55
C ASP A 21 1.58 -17.77 -2.77
N ILE A 22 1.70 -17.91 -1.45
CA ILE A 22 0.59 -18.06 -0.52
C ILE A 22 0.32 -16.73 0.19
N LEU A 23 -0.91 -16.22 0.10
CA LEU A 23 -1.33 -15.02 0.85
C LEU A 23 -1.56 -15.37 2.33
N PRO A 24 -1.34 -14.41 3.26
CA PRO A 24 -1.70 -14.58 4.66
C PRO A 24 -3.16 -14.99 4.84
N ALA A 25 -3.40 -16.15 5.44
CA ALA A 25 -4.73 -16.70 5.71
C ALA A 25 -5.19 -16.52 7.17
N THR A 26 -4.28 -16.09 8.05
CA THR A 26 -4.54 -15.85 9.48
C THR A 26 -3.91 -14.54 9.93
N GLY A 27 -4.38 -14.02 11.08
CA GLY A 27 -3.89 -12.79 11.66
C GLY A 27 -4.46 -11.52 11.00
N PRO A 28 -3.98 -10.33 11.42
CA PRO A 28 -4.60 -9.06 11.06
C PRO A 28 -4.58 -8.78 9.56
N VAL A 29 -3.53 -9.21 8.84
CA VAL A 29 -3.46 -9.00 7.39
C VAL A 29 -4.51 -9.82 6.64
N ALA A 30 -4.89 -11.00 7.13
CA ALA A 30 -5.81 -11.89 6.41
C ALA A 30 -7.19 -11.26 6.20
N THR A 31 -7.71 -10.52 7.20
CA THR A 31 -9.01 -9.84 7.09
C THR A 31 -8.96 -8.73 6.03
N LEU A 32 -7.83 -8.04 5.90
CA LEU A 32 -7.61 -6.98 4.91
C LEU A 32 -7.57 -7.50 3.47
N LEU A 33 -7.41 -8.82 3.28
CA LEU A 33 -7.31 -9.46 1.96
C LEU A 33 -8.62 -10.08 1.46
N THR A 34 -9.73 -9.97 2.20
CA THR A 34 -11.00 -10.67 1.91
C THR A 34 -11.52 -10.46 0.47
N ASN A 35 -11.30 -9.29 -0.13
CA ASN A 35 -11.71 -8.96 -1.51
C ASN A 35 -10.52 -8.66 -2.44
N TYR A 36 -9.32 -9.12 -2.07
CA TYR A 36 -8.11 -8.85 -2.84
C TYR A 36 -7.95 -9.83 -4.00
N HIS A 37 -8.28 -9.37 -5.21
CA HIS A 37 -7.97 -10.09 -6.45
C HIS A 37 -6.59 -9.67 -6.95
N ARG A 38 -5.54 -10.37 -6.50
CA ARG A 38 -4.13 -9.98 -6.68
C ARG A 38 -3.76 -9.35 -8.02
N LEU A 39 -4.20 -9.94 -9.13
CA LEU A 39 -3.83 -9.53 -10.48
C LEU A 39 -4.97 -8.83 -11.24
N GLY A 40 -6.10 -8.54 -10.58
CA GLY A 40 -7.25 -7.87 -11.18
C GLY A 40 -7.82 -8.61 -12.39
N GLY A 41 -7.72 -9.95 -12.41
CA GLY A 41 -8.16 -10.80 -13.52
C GLY A 41 -7.13 -11.01 -14.65
N LEU A 42 -5.95 -10.40 -14.56
CA LEU A 42 -4.88 -10.61 -15.54
C LEU A 42 -4.05 -11.87 -15.24
N CYS A 43 -3.46 -12.45 -16.29
CA CYS A 43 -2.40 -13.43 -16.14
C CYS A 43 -1.13 -12.76 -15.55
N PRO A 44 -0.27 -13.50 -14.83
CA PRO A 44 0.96 -12.99 -14.22
C PRO A 44 1.87 -12.16 -15.15
N GLY A 45 2.14 -12.64 -16.36
CA GLY A 45 2.97 -11.92 -17.33
C GLY A 45 2.32 -10.63 -17.83
N ASP A 46 1.01 -10.67 -18.10
CA ASP A 46 0.26 -9.50 -18.58
C ASP A 46 0.18 -8.41 -17.50
N PHE A 47 0.02 -8.81 -16.24
CA PHE A 47 0.07 -7.91 -15.10
C PHE A 47 1.42 -7.15 -15.06
N LEU A 48 2.54 -7.88 -15.17
CA LEU A 48 3.86 -7.26 -15.15
C LEU A 48 4.10 -6.37 -16.37
N ALA A 49 3.70 -6.83 -17.58
CA ALA A 49 3.81 -6.04 -18.79
C ALA A 49 3.05 -4.69 -18.68
N LYS A 50 1.86 -4.71 -18.09
CA LYS A 50 1.06 -3.51 -17.84
C LYS A 50 1.71 -2.58 -16.81
N TRP A 51 2.07 -3.13 -15.65
CA TRP A 51 2.37 -2.34 -14.45
C TRP A 51 3.84 -2.16 -14.12
N THR A 52 4.77 -2.71 -14.91
CA THR A 52 6.22 -2.51 -14.70
C THR A 52 6.89 -1.87 -15.90
N PHE A 53 8.00 -1.18 -15.65
CA PHE A 53 8.94 -0.75 -16.68
C PHE A 53 9.83 -1.91 -17.13
N PRO A 54 10.56 -1.79 -18.27
CA PRO A 54 11.46 -2.84 -18.75
C PRO A 54 12.56 -3.25 -17.75
N ASN A 55 12.98 -2.35 -16.86
CA ASN A 55 13.94 -2.64 -15.78
C ASN A 55 13.31 -3.41 -14.60
N GLY A 56 12.01 -3.72 -14.66
CA GLY A 56 11.26 -4.46 -13.66
C GLY A 56 10.65 -3.62 -12.53
N SER A 57 10.92 -2.32 -12.45
CA SER A 57 10.32 -1.47 -11.42
C SER A 57 8.84 -1.19 -11.71
N TYR A 58 8.04 -1.04 -10.65
CA TYR A 58 6.63 -0.69 -10.79
C TYR A 58 6.44 0.72 -11.36
N LYS A 59 5.46 0.84 -12.24
CA LYS A 59 4.88 2.11 -12.71
C LYS A 59 3.86 2.56 -11.65
N PHE A 60 4.26 3.43 -10.74
CA PHE A 60 3.34 4.02 -9.75
C PHE A 60 2.44 5.09 -10.40
N PRO A 61 1.25 5.36 -9.82
CA PRO A 61 0.37 6.41 -10.32
C PRO A 61 1.03 7.80 -10.20
N PRO A 62 0.63 8.77 -11.04
CA PRO A 62 1.04 10.16 -10.88
C PRO A 62 0.44 10.77 -9.61
N PHE A 63 0.89 11.98 -9.24
CA PHE A 63 0.35 12.76 -8.11
C PHE A 63 0.20 11.95 -6.82
N ASP A 64 1.24 11.20 -6.47
CA ASP A 64 1.29 10.40 -5.24
C ASP A 64 0.11 9.42 -5.06
N GLY A 65 -0.56 9.06 -6.16
CA GLY A 65 -1.68 8.13 -6.16
C GLY A 65 -3.00 8.69 -5.66
N PHE A 66 -3.14 10.00 -5.51
CA PHE A 66 -4.43 10.62 -5.24
C PHE A 66 -5.37 10.50 -6.44
N GLN A 67 -6.65 10.27 -6.17
CA GLN A 67 -7.71 10.25 -7.17
C GLN A 67 -7.76 11.61 -7.88
N LEU A 68 -7.83 11.58 -9.22
CA LEU A 68 -7.89 12.81 -10.00
C LEU A 68 -9.33 13.24 -10.22
N SER A 69 -9.53 14.56 -10.25
CA SER A 69 -10.76 15.21 -10.67
C SER A 69 -10.94 15.10 -12.19
N THR A 70 -12.09 15.58 -12.69
CA THR A 70 -12.36 15.68 -14.14
C THR A 70 -11.44 16.65 -14.88
N SER A 71 -10.62 17.43 -14.17
CA SER A 71 -9.61 18.33 -14.73
C SER A 71 -8.18 17.82 -14.55
N ASP A 72 -8.00 16.51 -14.29
CA ASP A 72 -6.71 15.85 -14.09
C ASP A 72 -5.86 16.42 -12.93
N MET A 73 -6.53 16.97 -11.91
CA MET A 73 -5.87 17.48 -10.69
C MET A 73 -6.14 16.53 -9.53
N PRO A 74 -5.16 16.30 -8.63
CA PRO A 74 -5.37 15.45 -7.45
C PRO A 74 -6.45 16.04 -6.53
N ILE A 75 -7.31 15.17 -6.02
CA ILE A 75 -8.31 15.49 -5.01
C ILE A 75 -7.69 15.20 -3.65
N GLU A 76 -7.03 16.21 -3.10
CA GLU A 76 -6.27 16.14 -1.86
C GLU A 76 -6.42 17.43 -1.04
N GLY A 77 -6.18 17.36 0.27
CA GLY A 77 -6.21 18.52 1.15
C GLY A 77 -5.50 18.26 2.48
N ASN A 78 -5.03 19.32 3.13
CA ASN A 78 -4.44 19.19 4.46
C ASN A 78 -5.49 18.74 5.47
N GLN A 79 -5.17 17.69 6.21
CA GLN A 79 -5.97 17.16 7.30
C GLN A 79 -5.14 17.08 8.57
N LEU A 80 -5.72 17.51 9.68
CA LEU A 80 -5.16 17.30 11.00
C LEU A 80 -5.59 15.92 11.51
N LEU A 81 -4.63 15.05 11.79
CA LEU A 81 -4.82 13.76 12.43
C LEU A 81 -4.65 13.96 13.93
N LEU A 82 -5.69 13.65 14.70
CA LEU A 82 -5.76 13.92 16.14
C LEU A 82 -5.25 12.72 16.96
N PRO A 83 -4.77 12.95 18.19
CA PRO A 83 -4.39 11.89 19.11
C PRO A 83 -5.49 10.83 19.27
N GLY A 84 -5.07 9.56 19.31
CA GLY A 84 -5.94 8.38 19.39
C GLY A 84 -6.39 7.82 18.03
N MET A 85 -6.17 8.52 16.92
CA MET A 85 -6.43 7.95 15.59
C MET A 85 -5.51 6.76 15.30
N ARG A 86 -6.07 5.62 14.88
CA ARG A 86 -5.31 4.43 14.45
C ARG A 86 -5.08 4.44 12.95
N LEU A 87 -3.84 4.23 12.56
CA LEU A 87 -3.35 4.22 11.19
C LEU A 87 -2.57 2.94 10.93
N ASP A 88 -2.48 2.48 9.70
CA ASP A 88 -1.64 1.33 9.37
C ASP A 88 -0.91 1.49 8.03
N ARG A 89 0.08 0.63 7.81
CA ARG A 89 0.91 0.65 6.59
C ARG A 89 1.42 -0.73 6.22
N PHE A 90 1.41 -1.01 4.93
CA PHE A 90 2.23 -2.04 4.30
C PHE A 90 3.52 -1.42 3.73
N GLY A 91 4.67 -1.87 4.23
CA GLY A 91 6.01 -1.44 3.83
C GLY A 91 6.81 -0.79 4.96
N SER A 92 8.11 -0.60 4.71
CA SER A 92 9.06 -0.04 5.66
C SER A 92 8.65 1.32 6.23
N GLU A 93 9.09 1.58 7.48
CA GLU A 93 9.02 2.86 8.19
C GLU A 93 9.74 4.03 7.48
N ARG A 94 10.58 3.76 6.48
CA ARG A 94 11.17 4.81 5.61
C ARG A 94 10.15 5.46 4.68
N GLY A 95 8.95 4.88 4.56
CA GLY A 95 7.84 5.41 3.78
C GLY A 95 7.16 6.61 4.45
N ARG A 96 6.16 7.16 3.76
CA ARG A 96 5.41 8.36 4.18
C ARG A 96 3.90 8.28 3.94
N PHE A 97 3.40 7.11 3.53
CA PHE A 97 1.97 6.90 3.28
C PHE A 97 1.39 6.01 4.37
N LEU A 98 0.27 6.41 4.94
CA LEU A 98 -0.54 5.64 5.87
C LEU A 98 -1.96 5.54 5.32
N ALA A 99 -2.74 4.61 5.83
CA ALA A 99 -4.19 4.62 5.68
C ALA A 99 -4.83 4.58 7.08
N PRO A 100 -6.13 4.89 7.21
CA PRO A 100 -6.88 4.47 8.39
C PRO A 100 -6.66 2.98 8.66
N ALA A 101 -6.46 2.62 9.92
CA ALA A 101 -6.33 1.21 10.30
C ALA A 101 -7.52 0.39 9.76
N ASP A 102 -7.26 -0.87 9.41
CA ASP A 102 -8.23 -1.80 8.85
C ASP A 102 -8.72 -1.50 7.43
N THR A 103 -8.13 -0.52 6.73
CA THR A 103 -8.45 -0.27 5.32
C THR A 103 -8.14 -1.53 4.48
N PRO A 104 -9.09 -2.10 3.71
CA PRO A 104 -8.86 -3.27 2.87
C PRO A 104 -7.68 -3.08 1.91
N PHE A 105 -6.89 -4.11 1.66
CA PHE A 105 -5.71 -4.02 0.79
C PHE A 105 -6.06 -3.59 -0.65
N SER A 106 -7.20 -4.05 -1.17
CA SER A 106 -7.74 -3.64 -2.48
C SER A 106 -8.06 -2.14 -2.56
N GLN A 107 -8.25 -1.47 -1.42
CA GLN A 107 -8.51 -0.04 -1.36
C GLN A 107 -7.24 0.82 -1.32
N ARG A 108 -6.07 0.19 -1.23
CA ARG A 108 -4.78 0.86 -1.09
C ARG A 108 -4.00 1.00 -2.38
N SER A 109 -4.46 0.35 -3.46
CA SER A 109 -3.80 0.35 -4.77
C SER A 109 -2.29 0.03 -4.69
N LEU A 110 -1.92 -0.93 -3.84
CA LEU A 110 -0.55 -1.39 -3.64
C LEU A 110 -0.21 -2.57 -4.56
N PRO A 111 1.05 -2.69 -5.01
CA PRO A 111 1.48 -3.84 -5.79
C PRO A 111 1.52 -5.11 -4.92
N PRO A 112 1.40 -6.32 -5.52
CA PRO A 112 1.44 -7.58 -4.78
C PRO A 112 2.71 -7.77 -3.93
N SER A 113 3.84 -7.22 -4.37
CA SER A 113 5.11 -7.28 -3.64
C SER A 113 5.04 -6.67 -2.24
N SER A 114 4.09 -5.77 -1.97
CA SER A 114 3.89 -5.18 -0.63
C SER A 114 3.45 -6.22 0.43
N LEU A 115 3.04 -7.42 0.01
CA LEU A 115 2.68 -8.55 0.89
C LEU A 115 3.77 -9.62 1.00
N GLY A 116 4.86 -9.51 0.23
CA GLY A 116 5.82 -10.61 0.03
C GLY A 116 7.03 -10.55 0.95
N PRO A 117 7.65 -11.70 1.29
CA PRO A 117 8.56 -11.82 2.42
C PRO A 117 9.83 -10.94 2.30
N PRO A 118 10.18 -10.22 3.40
CA PRO A 118 9.35 -10.03 4.58
C PRO A 118 8.18 -9.09 4.28
N ALA A 119 6.94 -9.54 4.55
CA ALA A 119 5.79 -8.66 4.55
C ALA A 119 5.92 -7.75 5.76
N VAL A 120 5.90 -6.44 5.53
CA VAL A 120 6.07 -5.44 6.58
C VAL A 120 4.72 -4.78 6.79
N TYR A 121 3.94 -5.24 7.77
CA TYR A 121 2.66 -4.63 8.15
C TYR A 121 2.78 -4.05 9.54
N HIS A 122 2.40 -2.79 9.69
CA HIS A 122 2.50 -2.05 10.94
C HIS A 122 1.19 -1.33 11.23
N VAL A 123 0.88 -1.19 12.51
CA VAL A 123 -0.22 -0.34 13.00
C VAL A 123 0.33 0.68 13.97
N TYR A 124 -0.17 1.89 13.86
CA TYR A 124 0.27 3.04 14.62
C TYR A 124 -0.93 3.73 15.26
N GLN A 125 -0.67 4.38 16.39
CA GLN A 125 -1.59 5.35 16.98
C GLN A 125 -0.95 6.74 16.93
N VAL A 126 -1.75 7.75 16.58
CA VAL A 126 -1.35 9.16 16.68
C VAL A 126 -1.33 9.57 18.15
N GLU A 127 -0.22 10.09 18.64
CA GLU A 127 -0.06 10.59 20.02
C GLU A 127 -0.08 12.12 20.09
N LYS A 128 0.31 12.79 19.00
CA LYS A 128 0.35 14.25 18.88
C LYS A 128 -0.28 14.66 17.56
N ASP A 129 -0.88 15.85 17.53
CA ASP A 129 -1.43 16.47 16.33
C ASP A 129 -0.46 16.36 15.14
N LEU A 130 -0.91 15.68 14.08
CA LEU A 130 -0.10 15.39 12.89
C LEU A 130 -0.83 15.92 11.65
N THR A 131 -0.23 16.88 10.96
CA THR A 131 -0.76 17.34 9.67
C THR A 131 -0.33 16.38 8.57
N ALA A 132 -1.28 15.90 7.78
CA ALA A 132 -1.03 15.10 6.59
C ALA A 132 -1.80 15.67 5.39
N LEU A 133 -1.28 15.41 4.20
CA LEU A 133 -2.07 15.55 2.98
C LEU A 133 -2.97 14.32 2.87
N SER A 134 -4.28 14.53 2.77
CA SER A 134 -5.30 13.50 2.80
C SER A 134 -6.13 13.53 1.53
N GLY A 135 -6.55 12.36 1.07
CA GLY A 135 -7.35 12.24 -0.14
C GLY A 135 -7.67 10.78 -0.48
N GLU A 136 -8.53 10.61 -1.46
CA GLU A 136 -8.92 9.30 -1.97
C GLU A 136 -7.78 8.70 -2.81
N ILE A 137 -7.58 7.39 -2.72
CA ILE A 137 -6.55 6.65 -3.46
C ILE A 137 -7.11 6.28 -4.84
N ALA A 138 -6.40 6.66 -5.90
CA ALA A 138 -6.75 6.28 -7.27
C ALA A 138 -6.68 4.76 -7.46
N GLY A 139 -7.56 4.21 -8.30
CA GLY A 139 -7.48 2.81 -8.72
C GLY A 139 -6.19 2.51 -9.49
N TRP A 140 -5.38 1.57 -8.99
CA TRP A 140 -4.10 1.20 -9.59
C TRP A 140 -3.75 -0.28 -9.35
N PHE A 141 -2.78 -0.81 -10.09
CA PHE A 141 -2.33 -2.23 -9.97
C PHE A 141 -3.47 -3.26 -10.03
N GLY A 142 -4.51 -2.98 -10.84
CA GLY A 142 -5.68 -3.85 -10.98
C GLY A 142 -6.61 -3.86 -9.76
N GLN A 143 -6.43 -2.94 -8.82
CA GLN A 143 -7.27 -2.74 -7.66
C GLN A 143 -8.13 -1.48 -7.79
N PRO A 144 -9.29 -1.44 -7.12
CA PRO A 144 -10.21 -0.30 -7.21
C PRO A 144 -9.69 0.98 -6.55
N GLY A 145 -8.77 0.90 -5.58
CA GLY A 145 -8.46 2.07 -4.74
C GLY A 145 -9.68 2.49 -3.93
N GLN A 146 -9.97 3.79 -3.89
CA GLN A 146 -11.10 4.42 -3.17
C GLN A 146 -10.97 4.40 -1.64
N GLY A 147 -9.88 3.88 -1.08
CA GLY A 147 -9.53 4.12 0.31
C GLY A 147 -9.02 5.54 0.51
N THR A 148 -8.88 5.97 1.77
CA THR A 148 -8.19 7.22 2.10
C THR A 148 -6.71 6.94 2.35
N GLN A 149 -5.82 7.78 1.81
CA GLN A 149 -4.41 7.81 2.21
C GLN A 149 -4.07 9.10 2.94
N TYR A 150 -3.11 8.99 3.85
CA TYR A 150 -2.43 10.10 4.49
C TYR A 150 -0.97 10.13 4.06
N PHE A 151 -0.56 11.23 3.43
CA PHE A 151 0.81 11.48 3.05
C PHE A 151 1.42 12.52 4.00
N VAL A 152 2.42 12.08 4.77
CA VAL A 152 3.08 12.89 5.81
C VAL A 152 4.38 13.50 5.29
N ASN A 153 4.81 14.61 5.90
CA ASN A 153 6.00 15.35 5.47
C ASN A 153 7.34 14.70 5.90
N MET A 154 7.32 13.81 6.90
CA MET A 154 8.47 13.10 7.46
C MET A 154 8.31 11.58 7.29
N THR A 155 9.38 10.80 7.43
CA THR A 155 9.25 9.33 7.40
C THR A 155 8.50 8.83 8.62
N ILE A 156 7.88 7.65 8.52
CA ILE A 156 7.24 7.02 9.70
C ILE A 156 8.25 6.83 10.82
N ARG A 157 9.50 6.47 10.49
CA ARG A 157 10.58 6.37 11.47
C ARG A 157 10.80 7.67 12.23
N ASP A 158 10.88 8.80 11.53
CA ASP A 158 11.06 10.10 12.18
C ASP A 158 9.86 10.47 13.06
N LEU A 159 8.64 10.10 12.66
CA LEU A 159 7.43 10.33 13.45
C LEU A 159 7.39 9.48 14.73
N LEU A 160 7.91 8.26 14.68
CA LEU A 160 8.10 7.38 15.85
C LEU A 160 9.16 7.95 16.79
N ASP A 161 10.31 8.36 16.25
CA ASP A 161 11.41 8.93 17.04
C ASP A 161 11.01 10.27 17.71
N ALA A 162 10.09 11.02 17.11
CA ALA A 162 9.50 12.24 17.67
C ALA A 162 8.30 11.99 18.61
N GLU A 163 7.91 10.72 18.82
CA GLU A 163 6.74 10.30 19.59
C GLU A 163 5.45 11.00 19.12
N ILE A 164 5.33 11.26 17.81
CA ILE A 164 4.10 11.74 17.18
C ILE A 164 3.22 10.54 16.83
N LEU A 165 3.86 9.44 16.41
CA LEU A 165 3.26 8.12 16.29
C LEU A 165 3.87 7.19 17.32
N VAL A 166 3.11 6.18 17.74
CA VAL A 166 3.62 4.99 18.43
C VAL A 166 3.15 3.76 17.67
N GLU A 167 4.01 2.75 17.58
CA GLU A 167 3.60 1.44 17.05
C GLU A 167 2.75 0.70 18.09
N VAL A 168 1.65 0.12 17.65
CA VAL A 168 0.70 -0.60 18.51
C VAL A 168 0.47 -2.00 17.97
N GLU A 169 0.18 -2.94 18.87
CA GLU A 169 -0.22 -4.28 18.48
C GLU A 169 -1.57 -4.26 17.74
N ASN A 170 -1.75 -5.26 16.88
CA ASN A 170 -2.98 -5.50 16.13
C ASN A 170 -4.06 -6.17 16.99
#